data_AF-A0A724X153-F1
#
_entry.id   AF-A0A724X153-F1
#
_cell.length_a   1.000
_cell.length_b   1.000
_cell.length_c   1.000
_cell.angle_alpha   90.00
_cell.angle_beta   90.00
_cell.angle_gamma   90.00
#
_symmetry.space_group_name_H-M   'P 1'
#
loop_
_entity.id
_entity.type
_entity.pdbx_description
1 polymer ?
#
loop_
_entity_poly.entity_id
_entity_poly.type
_entity_poly.pdbx_seq_one_letter_code
_entity_poly.pdbx_strand_id
1 'polypeptide(L)' 'SIEMEKILKAMPNNEGVEAVKILELNPSHAVFESLETAYQNDRSKFERYTKLMYQQALLVEGLPLEDPVAFANDVCLLMV' A
#
# COMPACT_ATOMS: atom_id res chain seq x y z
N SER A 1 4.98 -16.58 0.96
CA SER A 1 5.26 -15.57 1.99
C SER A 1 6.06 -14.44 1.36
N ILE A 2 5.82 -13.20 1.77
CA ILE A 2 6.57 -12.01 1.30
C ILE A 2 8.07 -12.19 1.56
N GLU A 3 8.45 -12.77 2.70
CA GLU A 3 9.86 -13.06 3.00
C GLU A 3 10.51 -14.02 2.01
N MET A 4 9.75 -15.02 1.52
CA MET A 4 10.26 -15.94 0.52
C MET A 4 10.40 -15.28 -0.85
N GLU A 5 9.47 -14.39 -1.23
CA GLU A 5 9.58 -13.58 -2.44
C GLU A 5 10.85 -12.72 -2.39
N LYS A 6 11.14 -12.06 -1.26
CA LYS A 6 12.37 -11.26 -1.07
C LYS A 6 13.63 -12.12 -1.23
N ILE A 7 13.69 -13.28 -0.60
CA ILE A 7 14.84 -14.20 -0.68
C ILE A 7 15.07 -14.65 -2.13
N LEU A 8 14.00 -15.05 -2.83
CA LEU A 8 14.09 -15.50 -4.22
C LEU A 8 14.47 -14.37 -5.16
N LYS A 9 13.95 -13.15 -4.95
CA LYS A 9 14.30 -11.96 -5.76
C LYS A 9 15.78 -11.57 -5.62
N ALA A 10 16.41 -11.86 -4.48
CA ALA A 10 17.84 -11.59 -4.26
C ALA A 10 18.79 -12.64 -4.88
N MET A 11 18.27 -13.78 -5.35
CA MET A 11 19.09 -14.82 -5.97
C MET A 11 19.37 -14.54 -7.46
N PRO A 12 20.59 -14.81 -7.96
CA PRO A 12 20.88 -14.80 -9.41
C PRO A 12 20.04 -15.86 -10.14
N ASN A 13 19.56 -15.57 -11.35
CA ASN A 13 18.73 -16.47 -12.18
C ASN A 13 17.39 -16.91 -11.55
N ASN A 14 16.67 -16.03 -10.85
CA ASN A 14 15.33 -16.38 -10.36
C ASN A 14 14.26 -16.32 -11.47
N GLU A 15 13.23 -17.17 -11.36
CA GLU A 15 12.12 -17.30 -12.33
C GLU A 15 10.94 -16.33 -12.11
N GLY A 16 11.17 -15.18 -11.48
CA GLY A 16 10.14 -14.14 -11.29
C GLY A 16 9.01 -14.54 -10.34
N VAL A 17 9.33 -15.22 -9.24
CA VAL A 17 8.31 -15.65 -8.26
C VAL A 17 7.74 -14.42 -7.54
N GLU A 18 6.43 -14.22 -7.64
CA GLU A 18 5.71 -13.17 -6.93
C GLU A 18 4.67 -13.76 -5.97
N ALA A 19 4.66 -13.29 -4.72
CA ALA A 19 3.60 -13.61 -3.79
C ALA A 19 2.40 -12.69 -4.04
N VAL A 20 1.20 -13.27 -3.91
CA VAL A 20 -0.04 -12.49 -3.79
C VAL A 20 0.03 -11.67 -2.51
N LYS A 21 -0.21 -10.37 -2.63
CA LYS A 21 -0.18 -9.41 -1.52
C LYS A 21 -1.62 -9.12 -1.10
N ILE A 22 -1.91 -9.24 0.19
CA ILE A 22 -3.22 -8.96 0.78
C ILE A 22 -3.03 -7.79 1.75
N LEU A 23 -3.77 -6.70 1.55
CA LEU A 23 -3.80 -5.59 2.48
C LEU A 23 -4.75 -5.93 3.63
N GLU A 24 -4.20 -6.02 4.84
CA GLU A 24 -4.98 -6.20 6.06
C GLU A 24 -5.15 -4.86 6.77
N LEU A 25 -6.36 -4.58 7.26
CA LEU A 25 -6.69 -3.34 7.96
C LEU A 25 -7.10 -3.65 9.40
N ASN A 26 -6.70 -2.79 10.32
CA ASN A 26 -7.16 -2.85 11.71
C ASN A 26 -8.46 -2.04 11.86
N PRO A 27 -9.63 -2.68 12.06
CA PRO A 27 -10.90 -1.98 12.19
C PRO A 27 -11.02 -1.15 13.47
N SER A 28 -10.17 -1.40 14.47
CA SER A 28 -10.15 -0.63 15.73
C SER A 28 -9.32 0.65 15.65
N HIS A 29 -8.64 0.91 14.53
CA HIS A 29 -7.82 2.11 14.37
C HIS A 29 -8.66 3.24 13.75
N ALA A 30 -8.50 4.48 14.23
CA ALA A 30 -9.26 5.65 13.76
C ALA A 30 -9.15 5.93 12.23
N VAL A 31 -8.10 5.42 11.59
CA VAL A 31 -7.96 5.47 10.13
C VAL A 31 -9.06 4.66 9.43
N PHE A 32 -9.53 3.57 10.02
CA PHE A 32 -10.63 2.78 9.46
C PHE A 32 -11.93 3.58 9.39
N GLU A 33 -12.27 4.33 10.45
CA GLU A 33 -13.42 5.25 10.44
C GLU A 33 -13.30 6.33 9.35
N SER A 34 -12.07 6.82 9.12
CA SER A 34 -11.79 7.77 8.04
C SER A 34 -12.01 7.15 6.64
N LEU A 35 -11.69 5.86 6.47
CA LEU A 35 -11.97 5.11 5.25
C LEU A 35 -13.47 4.91 5.04
N GLU A 36 -14.22 4.53 6.09
CA GLU A 36 -15.68 4.37 6.00
C GLU A 36 -16.37 5.69 5.64
N THR A 37 -15.96 6.78 6.29
CA THR A 37 -16.49 8.11 6.00
C THR A 37 -16.19 8.54 4.56
N ALA A 38 -14.96 8.32 4.08
CA ALA A 38 -14.60 8.60 2.71
C ALA A 38 -15.39 7.72 1.72
N TYR A 39 -15.55 6.43 2.02
CA TYR A 39 -16.32 5.51 1.17
C TYR A 39 -17.75 6.00 0.94
N GLN A 40 -18.39 6.52 1.98
CA GLN A 40 -19.78 6.99 1.93
C GLN A 40 -19.94 8.36 1.24
N ASN A 41 -18.98 9.27 1.45
CA ASN A 41 -19.17 10.68 1.12
C ASN A 41 -18.25 11.20 0.00
N ASP A 42 -17.12 10.55 -0.25
CA ASP A 42 -16.11 10.99 -1.22
C ASP A 42 -15.30 9.80 -1.76
N ARG A 43 -15.79 9.22 -2.86
CA ARG A 43 -15.19 8.04 -3.47
C ARG A 43 -13.74 8.27 -3.93
N SER A 44 -13.43 9.46 -4.43
CA SER A 44 -12.09 9.82 -4.87
C SER A 44 -11.11 9.86 -3.70
N LYS A 45 -11.54 10.39 -2.56
CA LYS A 45 -10.77 10.37 -1.30
C LYS A 45 -10.56 8.95 -0.79
N PHE A 46 -11.59 8.10 -0.85
CA PHE A 46 -11.48 6.70 -0.48
C PHE A 46 -10.44 5.95 -1.32
N GLU A 47 -10.46 6.13 -2.63
CA GLU A 47 -9.48 5.53 -3.55
C GLU A 47 -8.05 6.00 -3.23
N ARG A 48 -7.86 7.30 -2.97
CA ARG A 48 -6.56 7.83 -2.56
C ARG A 48 -6.08 7.22 -1.24
N TYR A 49 -6.97 7.16 -0.24
CA TYR A 49 -6.60 6.65 1.09
C TYR A 49 -6.25 5.17 1.06
N THR A 50 -7.01 4.35 0.34
CA THR A 50 -6.71 2.91 0.20
C THR A 50 -5.41 2.67 -0.56
N LYS A 51 -5.13 3.47 -1.61
CA LYS A 51 -3.85 3.42 -2.32
C LYS A 51 -2.67 3.81 -1.44
N LEU A 52 -2.80 4.91 -0.69
CA LEU A 52 -1.77 5.36 0.26
C LEU A 52 -1.50 4.31 1.35
N MET A 53 -2.55 3.71 1.92
CA MET A 53 -2.41 2.63 2.91
C MET A 53 -1.65 1.43 2.34
N TYR A 54 -1.99 1.00 1.12
CA TYR A 54 -1.27 -0.09 0.47
C TYR A 54 0.21 0.24 0.25
N GLN A 55 0.51 1.43 -0.29
CA GLN A 55 1.88 1.88 -0.51
C GLN A 55 2.68 1.99 0.80
N GLN A 56 2.07 2.50 1.88
CA GLN A 56 2.69 2.52 3.19
C GLN A 56 2.96 1.11 3.74
N ALA A 57 2.03 0.17 3.58
CA ALA A 57 2.23 -1.21 4.00
C ALA A 57 3.41 -1.86 3.26
N LEU A 58 3.54 -1.62 1.95
CA LEU A 58 4.72 -2.06 1.18
C LEU A 58 6.02 -1.51 1.78
N LEU A 59 6.06 -0.20 2.07
CA LEU A 59 7.25 0.43 2.65
C LEU A 59 7.61 -0.14 4.04
N VAL A 60 6.63 -0.37 4.91
CA VAL A 60 6.83 -0.97 6.24
C VAL A 60 7.41 -2.39 6.10
N GLU A 61 6.92 -3.14 5.12
CA GLU A 61 7.44 -4.46 4.77
C GLU A 61 8.75 -4.39 3.98
N GLY A 62 9.35 -3.23 3.74
CA GLY A 62 10.59 -3.09 2.97
C GLY A 62 10.47 -3.51 1.50
N LEU A 63 9.25 -3.49 0.96
CA LEU A 63 8.98 -3.75 -0.45
C LEU A 63 9.05 -2.44 -1.26
N PRO A 64 9.49 -2.50 -2.53
CA PRO A 64 9.55 -1.33 -3.38
C PRO A 64 8.14 -0.84 -3.74
N LEU A 65 8.02 0.48 -3.93
CA LEU A 65 6.85 1.07 -4.57
C LEU A 65 6.97 0.93 -6.08
N GLU A 66 5.85 0.61 -6.73
CA GLU A 66 5.77 0.57 -8.19
C GLU A 66 5.95 1.97 -8.81
N ASP A 67 5.32 2.99 -8.23
CA ASP A 67 5.44 4.38 -8.64
C ASP A 67 5.66 5.31 -7.44
N PRO A 68 6.92 5.60 -7.09
CA PRO A 68 7.27 6.52 -6.01
C PRO A 68 6.81 7.97 -6.25
N VAL A 69 6.70 8.40 -7.53
CA VAL A 69 6.27 9.76 -7.88
C VAL A 69 4.79 9.92 -7.60
N ALA A 70 3.97 8.94 -8.00
CA ALA A 70 2.55 8.93 -7.69
C ALA A 70 2.31 8.90 -6.17
N PHE A 71 3.06 8.10 -5.41
CA PHE A 71 2.98 8.10 -3.95
C PHE A 71 3.29 9.49 -3.36
N ALA A 72 4.41 10.11 -3.76
CA ALA A 72 4.79 11.43 -3.27
C ALA A 72 3.71 12.49 -3.57
N ASN A 73 3.15 12.47 -4.78
CA ASN A 73 2.06 13.36 -5.17
C ASN A 73 0.79 13.11 -4.34
N ASP A 74 0.41 11.85 -4.11
CA ASP A 74 -0.74 11.49 -3.29
C ASP A 74 -0.56 11.94 -1.83
N VAL A 75 0.66 11.91 -1.29
CA VAL A 75 0.99 12.47 0.04
C VAL A 75 0.88 14.00 0.05
N CYS A 76 1.44 14.69 -0.94
CA CYS A 76 1.35 16.15 -1.03
C CYS A 76 -0.10 16.65 -1.07
N LEU A 77 -1.00 15.91 -1.73
CA LEU A 77 -2.43 16.22 -1.79
C LEU A 77 -3.16 16.09 -0.44
N LEU A 78 -2.52 15.52 0.59
CA LEU A 78 -3.05 15.52 1.96
C LEU A 78 -2.72 16.81 2.72
N MET A 79 -1.78 17.61 2.22
CA MET A 79 -1.26 18.80 2.91
C MET A 79 -1.97 20.10 2.51
N VAL A 80 -2.87 20.03 1.52
CA VAL A 80 -3.61 21.16 0.92
C VAL A 80 -5.10 20.91 0.95
#